data_AF-A0A4S2RZ24-F1
#
_entry.id   AF-A0A4S2RZ24-F1
#
_cell.length_a   1.000
_cell.length_b   1.000
_cell.length_c   1.000
_cell.angle_alpha   90.00
_cell.angle_beta   90.00
_cell.angle_gamma   90.00
#
_symmetry.space_group_name_H-M   'P 1'
#
loop_
_entity.id
_entity.type
_entity.pdbx_description
1 polymer ?
#
loop_
_entity_poly.entity_id
_entity_poly.type
_entity_poly.pdbx_seq_one_letter_code
_entity_poly.pdbx_strand_id
1 'polypeptide(L)' 'PERYLLMVQWATLENHTVDFRESPAFTEWRGIVGPFFAGAPTVEHFALLSGSK' A
#
# COMPACT_ATOMS: atom_id res chain seq x y z
N PRO A 1 6.37 12.86 -15.71
CA PRO A 1 6.47 11.47 -15.22
C PRO A 1 5.27 11.19 -14.31
N GLU A 2 4.48 10.15 -14.60
CA GLU A 2 3.16 9.91 -13.96
C GLU A 2 3.11 8.61 -13.14
N ARG A 3 4.23 7.88 -13.08
CA ARG A 3 4.34 6.61 -12.36
C ARG A 3 5.20 6.77 -11.11
N TYR A 4 4.63 6.36 -9.98
CA TYR A 4 5.29 6.35 -8.67
C TYR A 4 5.19 4.95 -8.06
N LEU A 5 6.16 4.58 -7.23
CA LEU A 5 6.16 3.34 -6.46
C LEU A 5 6.10 3.70 -4.97
N LEU A 6 5.06 3.23 -4.28
CA LEU A 6 4.99 3.26 -2.82
C LEU A 6 5.29 1.85 -2.31
N MET A 7 6.38 1.72 -1.56
CA MET A 7 6.77 0.46 -0.93
C MET A 7 6.54 0.56 0.57
N VAL A 8 5.73 -0.35 1.10
CA VAL A 8 5.40 -0.43 2.53
C VAL A 8 5.79 -1.81 3.02
N GLN A 9 6.52 -1.87 4.12
CA GLN A 9 6.85 -3.13 4.78
C GLN A 9 5.80 -3.43 5.82
N TRP A 10 5.26 -4.65 5.78
CA TRP A 10 4.27 -5.15 6.72
C TRP A 10 4.84 -6.37 7.44
N ALA A 11 4.44 -6.56 8.70
CA ALA A 11 4.82 -7.76 9.44
C ALA A 11 4.13 -9.02 8.87
N THR A 12 2.85 -8.89 8.47
CA THR A 12 2.11 -9.96 7.76
C THR A 12 1.30 -9.40 6.60
N LEU A 13 0.80 -10.29 5.72
CA LEU A 13 -0.08 -9.91 4.62
C LEU A 13 -1.41 -9.34 5.15
N GLU A 14 -1.94 -9.95 6.21
CA GLU A 14 -3.20 -9.60 6.86
C GLU A 14 -3.17 -8.18 7.43
N ASN A 15 -2.03 -7.72 7.97
CA ASN A 15 -1.91 -6.35 8.46
C ASN A 15 -2.18 -5.31 7.36
N HIS A 16 -1.83 -5.62 6.11
CA HIS A 16 -2.25 -4.80 4.98
C HIS A 16 -3.68 -5.11 4.58
N THR A 17 -3.99 -6.34 4.20
CA THR A 17 -5.21 -6.65 3.43
C THR A 17 -6.47 -6.67 4.27
N VAL A 18 -6.35 -6.82 5.59
CA VAL A 18 -7.47 -6.85 6.54
C VAL A 18 -7.35 -5.65 7.47
N ASP A 19 -6.36 -5.65 8.36
CA ASP A 19 -6.32 -4.68 9.46
C ASP A 19 -6.27 -3.24 8.96
N PHE A 20 -5.38 -2.92 8.01
CA PHE A 20 -5.31 -1.58 7.43
C PHE A 20 -6.52 -1.30 6.53
N ARG A 21 -6.84 -2.20 5.59
CA ARG A 21 -7.90 -1.97 4.58
C ARG A 21 -9.29 -1.77 5.18
N GLU A 22 -9.58 -2.40 6.31
CA GLU A 22 -10.86 -2.29 7.01
C GLU A 22 -10.85 -1.20 8.11
N SER A 23 -9.68 -0.60 8.39
CA SER A 23 -9.57 0.46 9.38
C SER A 23 -10.04 1.84 8.87
N PRO A 24 -10.38 2.77 9.78
CA PRO A 24 -10.59 4.17 9.44
C PRO A 24 -9.40 4.82 8.72
N ALA A 25 -8.17 4.38 9.00
CA ALA A 25 -6.95 4.93 8.41
C ALA A 25 -6.87 4.72 6.89
N PHE A 26 -7.46 3.64 6.35
CA PHE A 26 -7.53 3.46 4.90
C PHE A 26 -8.41 4.52 4.24
N THR A 27 -9.53 4.88 4.88
CA THR A 27 -10.43 5.92 4.36
C THR A 27 -9.75 7.29 4.39
N GLU A 28 -9.06 7.62 5.49
CA GLU A 28 -8.29 8.85 5.61
C GLU A 28 -7.18 8.92 4.55
N TRP A 29 -6.38 7.86 4.41
CA TRP A 29 -5.35 7.74 3.38
C TRP A 29 -5.92 7.96 1.98
N ARG A 30 -7.04 7.30 1.64
CA ARG A 30 -7.71 7.47 0.35
C ARG A 30 -8.23 8.89 0.13
N GLY A 31 -8.67 9.58 1.19
CA GLY A 31 -9.07 10.98 1.12
C GLY A 31 -7.91 11.92 0.78
N ILE A 32 -6.71 11.62 1.28
CA ILE A 32 -5.51 12.43 1.03
C ILE A 32 -4.95 12.22 -0.37
N VAL A 33 -4.73 10.95 -0.78
CA VAL A 33 -4.01 10.65 -2.03
C VAL A 33 -4.93 10.35 -3.21
N GLY A 34 -6.19 9.99 -2.95
CA GLY A 34 -7.16 9.55 -3.96
C GLY A 34 -7.35 10.51 -5.13
N PRO A 35 -7.47 11.85 -4.90
CA PRO A 35 -7.64 12.82 -5.99
C PRO A 35 -6.48 12.89 -6.99
N PHE A 36 -5.30 12.38 -6.62
CA PHE A 36 -4.11 12.42 -7.47
C PHE A 36 -3.92 11.15 -8.31
N PHE A 37 -4.74 10.11 -8.09
CA PHE A 37 -4.63 8.88 -8.85
C PHE A 37 -5.41 8.97 -10.15
N ALA A 38 -4.76 8.64 -11.27
CA ALA A 38 -5.43 8.49 -12.57
C ALA A 38 -6.41 7.29 -12.62
N GLY A 39 -6.27 6.35 -11.68
CA GLY A 39 -7.11 5.16 -11.55
C GLY A 39 -6.76 4.36 -10.29
N ALA A 40 -7.38 3.20 -10.08
CA ALA A 40 -6.97 2.33 -8.97
C ALA A 40 -5.50 1.90 -9.13
N PRO A 41 -4.67 1.99 -8.08
CA PRO A 41 -3.27 1.58 -8.17
C PRO A 41 -3.19 0.05 -8.27
N THR A 42 -2.22 -0.44 -9.04
CA THR A 42 -1.81 -1.85 -8.97
C THR A 42 -1.09 -2.09 -7.65
N VAL A 43 -1.45 -3.17 -6.96
CA VAL A 43 -0.89 -3.53 -5.66
C VAL A 43 -0.37 -4.96 -5.74
N GLU A 44 0.89 -5.14 -5.40
CA GLU A 44 1.58 -6.45 -5.35
C GLU A 44 2.26 -6.60 -4.00
N HIS A 45 2.35 -7.84 -3.52
CA HIS A 45 3.02 -8.18 -2.26
C HIS A 45 4.18 -9.11 -2.55
N PHE A 46 5.32 -8.83 -1.94
CA PHE A 46 6.55 -9.59 -2.13
C PHE A 46 7.07 -10.10 -0.79
N ALA A 47 7.57 -11.32 -0.77
CA ALA A 47 8.38 -11.83 0.32
C ALA A 47 9.85 -11.53 0.04
N LEU A 48 10.57 -11.01 1.04
CA LEU A 48 12.00 -10.77 0.92
C LEU A 48 12.74 -12.12 0.91
N LEU A 49 13.33 -12.48 -0.24
CA LEU A 49 14.12 -13.71 -0.36
C LEU A 49 15.49 -13.58 0.33
N SER A 50 16.05 -12.37 0.34
CA SER A 50 17.28 -12.02 1.04
C SER A 50 17.31 -10.51 1.27
N GLY A 51 17.57 -10.06 2.50
CA GLY A 51 17.79 -8.65 2.77
C GLY A 51 19.22 -8.23 2.42
N SER A 52 19.39 -7.06 1.81
CA SER A 52 20.68 -6.38 1.91
C SER A 52 20.88 -5.96 3.36
N LYS A 53 22.05 -6.26 3.91
CA LYS A 53 22.50 -5.65 5.17
C LYS A 53 22.59 -4.14 5.04
#